data_AF-A0A943BI81-F1
#
_entry.id   AF-A0A943BI81-F1
#
_cell.length_a   1.000
_cell.length_b   1.000
_cell.length_c   1.000
_cell.angle_alpha   90.00
_cell.angle_beta   90.00
_cell.angle_gamma   90.00
#
_symmetry.space_group_name_H-M   'P 1'
#
loop_
_entity.id
_entity.type
_entity.pdbx_description
1 polymer ?
#
loop_
_entity_poly.entity_id
_entity_poly.type
_entity_poly.pdbx_seq_one_letter_code
_entity_poly.pdbx_strand_id
1 'polypeptide(L)'
;MEELIEKIMDSRIGDVIDKRTDPLLLEDEEYQQNCIDLDYLETRYMKLDLPISLKRIIDDYIACLDTTNCRANDIYYMAGIRDAILFFNKAGLIKESL
;
A
#
# COMPACT_ATOMS: atom_id res chain seq x y z
N MET A 1 17.38 -13.96 15.28
CA MET A 1 16.14 -13.15 15.23
C MET A 1 16.12 -12.27 14.00
N GLU A 2 17.14 -11.43 13.77
CA GLU A 2 17.22 -10.61 12.54
C GLU A 2 17.13 -11.44 11.24
N GLU A 3 17.82 -12.58 11.12
CA GLU A 3 17.69 -13.49 9.96
C GLU A 3 16.26 -14.04 9.75
N LEU A 4 15.49 -14.24 10.82
CA LEU A 4 14.11 -14.72 10.72
C LEU A 4 13.18 -13.60 10.23
N ILE A 5 13.41 -12.36 10.69
CA ILE A 5 12.71 -11.17 10.17
C ILE A 5 13.02 -11.00 8.69
N GLU A 6 14.27 -11.11 8.29
CA GLU A 6 14.70 -10.94 6.90
C GLU A 6 14.03 -11.98 5.98
N LYS A 7 14.00 -13.26 6.38
CA LYS A 7 13.26 -14.31 5.63
C LYS A 7 11.75 -14.07 5.55
N ILE A 8 11.14 -13.50 6.58
CA ILE A 8 9.71 -13.16 6.57
C ILE A 8 9.47 -11.98 5.64
N MET A 9 10.32 -10.94 5.69
CA MET A 9 10.25 -9.77 4.82
C MET A 9 10.47 -10.10 3.34
N ASP A 10 11.30 -11.10 3.04
CA ASP A 10 11.58 -11.58 1.67
C ASP A 10 10.47 -12.48 1.09
N SER A 11 9.51 -12.91 1.91
CA SER A 11 8.36 -13.69 1.43
C SER A 11 7.36 -12.80 0.66
N ARG A 12 6.48 -13.39 -0.16
CA ARG A 12 5.47 -12.67 -0.99
C ARG A 12 4.41 -11.94 -0.14
N ILE A 13 4.82 -10.88 0.54
CA ILE A 13 4.01 -10.10 1.47
C ILE A 13 2.95 -9.27 0.74
N GLY A 14 3.22 -8.81 -0.49
CA GLY A 14 2.23 -8.09 -1.31
C GLY A 14 0.91 -8.86 -1.45
N ASP A 15 0.99 -10.14 -1.84
CA ASP A 15 -0.18 -11.03 -1.95
C ASP A 15 -0.94 -11.23 -0.62
N VAL A 16 -0.28 -11.02 0.52
CA VAL A 16 -0.86 -11.13 1.87
C VAL A 16 -1.51 -9.82 2.31
N ILE A 17 -0.91 -8.68 1.94
CA ILE A 17 -1.47 -7.34 2.16
C ILE A 17 -2.79 -7.24 1.43
N ASP A 18 -2.82 -7.50 0.12
CA ASP A 18 -4.02 -7.32 -0.71
C ASP A 18 -5.23 -8.06 -0.12
N LYS A 19 -5.08 -9.36 0.19
CA LYS A 19 -6.17 -10.19 0.72
C LYS A 19 -6.72 -9.76 2.07
N ARG A 20 -5.91 -9.10 2.91
CA ARG A 20 -6.31 -8.69 4.27
C ARG A 20 -6.78 -7.24 4.32
N THR A 21 -6.33 -6.41 3.38
CA THR A 21 -6.67 -4.99 3.31
C THR A 21 -8.05 -4.81 2.68
N ASP A 22 -8.47 -5.69 1.76
CA ASP A 22 -9.76 -5.57 1.06
C ASP A 22 -10.98 -5.34 1.97
N PRO A 23 -11.21 -6.11 3.06
CA PRO A 23 -12.36 -5.86 3.94
C PRO A 23 -12.23 -4.56 4.73
N LEU A 24 -11.01 -4.18 5.13
CA LEU A 24 -10.75 -2.96 5.89
C LEU A 24 -11.03 -1.72 5.04
N LEU A 25 -10.63 -1.75 3.77
CA LEU A 25 -10.91 -0.67 2.82
C LEU A 25 -12.39 -0.54 2.53
N LEU A 26 -13.12 -1.66 2.43
CA LEU A 26 -14.57 -1.67 2.20
C LEU A 26 -15.36 -1.06 3.37
N GLU A 27 -14.87 -1.21 4.60
CA GLU A 27 -15.51 -0.68 5.81
C GLU A 27 -15.14 0.77 6.12
N ASP A 28 -14.08 1.30 5.51
CA ASP A 28 -13.59 2.66 5.76
C ASP A 28 -14.37 3.70 4.92
N GLU A 29 -15.29 4.42 5.55
CA GLU A 29 -16.17 5.39 4.88
C GLU A 29 -15.40 6.54 4.21
N GLU A 30 -14.28 6.99 4.80
CA GLU A 30 -13.47 8.08 4.25
C GLU A 30 -12.75 7.61 2.97
N TYR A 31 -12.16 6.42 2.99
CA TYR A 31 -11.57 5.80 1.82
C TYR A 31 -12.60 5.60 0.70
N GLN A 32 -13.77 5.06 1.02
CA GLN A 32 -14.84 4.86 0.02
C GLN A 32 -15.29 6.19 -0.60
N GLN A 33 -15.45 7.24 0.19
CA GLN A 33 -15.79 8.56 -0.33
C GLN A 33 -14.68 9.12 -1.22
N ASN A 34 -13.41 8.97 -0.83
CA ASN A 34 -12.27 9.38 -1.64
C ASN A 34 -12.21 8.63 -2.99
N CYS A 35 -12.58 7.34 -3.03
CA CYS A 35 -12.69 6.59 -4.29
C CYS A 35 -13.77 7.16 -5.22
N ILE A 36 -14.93 7.54 -4.67
CA ILE A 36 -16.01 8.18 -5.44
C ILE A 36 -15.57 9.54 -5.98
N ASP A 37 -14.91 10.35 -5.15
CA ASP A 37 -14.41 11.66 -5.54
C ASP A 37 -13.32 11.54 -6.61
N LEU A 38 -12.46 10.54 -6.51
CA LEU A 38 -11.44 10.25 -7.52
C LEU A 38 -12.06 9.87 -8.87
N ASP A 39 -13.03 8.95 -8.90
CA ASP A 39 -13.74 8.56 -10.13
C ASP A 39 -14.44 9.76 -10.80
N TYR A 40 -15.04 10.64 -9.99
CA TYR A 40 -15.64 11.88 -10.47
C TYR A 40 -14.59 12.82 -11.10
N LEU A 41 -13.44 12.99 -10.46
CA LEU A 41 -12.35 13.83 -10.97
C LEU A 41 -11.72 13.25 -12.24
N GLU A 42 -11.50 11.93 -12.29
CA GLU A 42 -11.00 11.23 -13.47
C GLU A 42 -11.95 11.39 -14.66
N THR A 43 -13.26 11.20 -14.44
CA THR A 43 -14.27 11.40 -15.48
C THR A 43 -14.24 12.83 -16.03
N ARG A 44 -14.03 13.84 -15.17
CA ARG A 44 -13.90 15.23 -15.60
C ARG A 44 -12.61 15.48 -16.37
N TYR A 45 -11.50 14.94 -15.89
CA TYR A 45 -10.20 15.01 -16.55
C TYR A 45 -10.26 14.40 -17.96
N MET A 46 -10.92 13.25 -18.11
CA MET A 46 -11.06 12.57 -19.41
C MET A 46 -11.83 13.39 -20.45
N LYS A 47 -12.75 14.26 -20.01
CA LYS A 47 -13.55 15.16 -20.86
C LYS A 47 -12.85 16.47 -21.23
N LEU A 48 -11.69 16.75 -20.63
CA LEU A 48 -10.93 17.94 -21.00
C LEU A 48 -10.37 17.80 -22.42
N ASP A 49 -10.53 18.85 -23.22
CA ASP A 49 -9.97 18.96 -24.56
C ASP A 49 -8.49 19.37 -24.48
N LEU A 50 -7.67 18.48 -23.90
CA LEU A 50 -6.23 18.68 -23.77
C LEU A 50 -5.49 18.08 -24.98
N PRO A 51 -4.44 18.74 -25.47
CA PRO A 51 -3.49 18.12 -26.38
C PRO A 51 -2.97 16.79 -25.82
N ILE A 52 -2.88 15.76 -26.68
CA ILE A 52 -2.47 14.40 -26.30
C ILE A 52 -1.12 14.40 -25.56
N SER A 53 -0.18 15.26 -25.96
CA SER A 53 1.13 15.37 -25.32
C SER A 53 1.03 15.83 -23.86
N LEU A 54 0.15 16.78 -23.55
CA LEU A 54 -0.07 17.25 -22.18
C LEU A 54 -0.83 16.21 -21.36
N LYS A 55 -1.84 15.56 -21.97
CA LYS A 55 -2.59 14.48 -21.32
C LYS A 55 -1.66 13.34 -20.90
N ARG A 56 -0.75 12.93 -21.79
CA ARG A 56 0.25 11.90 -21.50
C ARG A 56 1.19 12.25 -20.35
N ILE A 57 1.64 13.50 -20.26
CA ILE A 57 2.50 13.94 -19.13
C ILE A 57 1.77 13.79 -17.81
N ILE A 58 0.48 14.16 -17.77
CA ILE A 58 -0.34 14.06 -16.56
C ILE A 58 -0.60 12.58 -16.21
N ASP A 59 -0.99 11.77 -17.20
CA ASP A 59 -1.22 10.33 -17.01
C ASP A 59 0.03 9.62 -16.49
N ASP A 60 1.20 9.89 -17.09
CA ASP A 60 2.48 9.31 -16.68
C ASP A 60 2.85 9.76 -15.26
N TYR A 61 2.60 11.03 -14.91
CA TYR A 61 2.83 11.53 -13.54
C TYR A 61 1.93 10.83 -12.51
N ILE A 62 0.63 10.70 -12.79
CA ILE A 62 -0.32 10.03 -11.89
C ILE A 62 0.08 8.57 -11.71
N ALA A 63 0.41 7.87 -12.80
CA ALA A 63 0.85 6.47 -12.74
C ALA A 63 2.14 6.31 -11.91
N CYS A 64 3.12 7.19 -12.09
CA CYS A 64 4.35 7.18 -11.29
C CYS A 64 4.09 7.51 -9.81
N LEU A 65 3.20 8.45 -9.52
CA LEU A 65 2.83 8.81 -8.15
C LEU A 65 2.14 7.63 -7.45
N ASP A 66 1.17 7.00 -8.10
CA ASP A 66 0.43 5.87 -7.56
C ASP A 66 1.33 4.66 -7.31
N THR A 67 2.11 4.26 -8.33
CA THR A 67 3.07 3.15 -8.18
C THR A 67 4.12 3.39 -7.09
N THR A 68 4.59 4.62 -6.91
CA THR A 68 5.51 4.99 -5.83
C THR A 68 4.84 4.88 -4.46
N ASN A 69 3.60 5.38 -4.34
CA ASN A 69 2.84 5.31 -3.09
C ASN A 69 2.47 3.88 -2.72
N CYS A 70 2.05 3.04 -3.66
CA CYS A 70 1.84 1.60 -3.45
C CYS A 70 3.10 0.95 -2.89
N ARG A 71 4.27 1.24 -3.49
CA ARG A 71 5.53 0.69 -3.03
C ARG A 71 5.91 1.17 -1.63
N ALA A 72 5.62 2.43 -1.29
CA ALA A 72 5.83 2.97 0.04
C ALA A 72 4.91 2.28 1.08
N ASN A 73 3.64 2.05 0.73
CA ASN A 73 2.69 1.35 1.59
C ASN A 73 3.15 -0.08 1.92
N ASP A 74 3.66 -0.82 0.93
CA ASP A 74 4.27 -2.15 1.16
C ASP A 74 5.41 -2.06 2.19
N ILE A 75 6.29 -1.07 2.04
CA ILE A 75 7.45 -0.87 2.92
C ILE A 75 6.98 -0.52 4.33
N TYR A 76 5.99 0.35 4.49
CA TYR A 76 5.44 0.70 5.80
C TYR A 76 4.78 -0.49 6.48
N TYR A 77 4.05 -1.32 5.73
CA TYR A 77 3.47 -2.54 6.26
C TYR A 77 4.55 -3.53 6.73
N MET A 78 5.60 -3.74 5.92
CA MET A 78 6.75 -4.58 6.30
C MET A 78 7.47 -4.05 7.53
N ALA A 79 7.69 -2.74 7.60
CA ALA A 79 8.29 -2.09 8.76
C ALA A 79 7.43 -2.30 10.02
N GLY A 80 6.11 -2.13 9.91
CA GLY A 80 5.18 -2.38 11.01
C GLY A 80 5.21 -3.83 11.50
N ILE A 81 5.23 -4.82 10.60
CA ILE A 81 5.39 -6.24 10.96
C ILE A 81 6.71 -6.46 11.69
N ARG A 82 7.81 -5.94 11.14
CA ARG A 82 9.15 -6.07 11.75
C ARG A 82 9.16 -5.50 13.16
N ASP A 83 8.61 -4.30 13.34
CA ASP A 83 8.59 -3.62 14.64
C ASP A 83 7.71 -4.36 15.64
N ALA A 84 6.57 -4.92 15.21
CA ALA A 84 5.72 -5.75 16.06
C ALA A 84 6.43 -7.03 16.52
N ILE A 85 7.14 -7.72 15.62
CA ILE A 85 7.93 -8.91 15.97
C ILE A 85 9.04 -8.56 16.96
N LEU A 86 9.77 -7.46 16.73
CA LEU A 86 10.82 -6.98 17.62
C LEU A 86 10.25 -6.62 19.00
N PHE A 87 9.08 -5.97 19.04
CA PHE A 87 8.36 -5.66 20.27
C PHE A 87 8.00 -6.92 21.04
N PHE A 88 7.36 -7.91 20.40
CA PHE A 88 6.99 -9.17 21.05
C PHE A 88 8.20 -9.96 21.56
N ASN A 89 9.32 -9.94 20.82
CA ASN A 89 10.57 -10.54 21.29
C ASN A 89 11.09 -9.85 22.55
N LYS A 90 11.17 -8.51 22.55
CA LYS A 90 11.61 -7.73 23.72
C LYS A 90 10.68 -7.88 24.93
N ALA A 91 9.39 -8.07 24.70
CA ALA A 91 8.40 -8.31 25.74
C ALA A 91 8.43 -9.77 26.28
N GLY A 92 9.26 -10.65 25.73
CA GLY A 92 9.34 -12.06 26.12
C GLY A 92 8.10 -12.88 25.71
N LEU A 93 7.33 -12.40 24.72
CA LEU A 93 6.11 -13.04 24.24
C LEU A 93 6.37 -14.05 23.13
N ILE A 94 7.53 -13.95 22.46
CA ILE A 94 8.01 -14.98 21.53
C ILE A 94 8.94 -15.91 22.30
N LYS A 95 8.56 -17.20 22.42
CA LYS A 95 9.46 -18.23 22.95
C LYS A 95 10.42 -18.66 21.83
N GLU A 96 11.70 -18.81 22.13
CA GLU A 96 12.77 -19.21 21.20
C GLU A 96 12.61 -20.62 20.57
N SER A 97 11.46 -21.27 20.70
CA SER A 97 11.20 -22.56 20.05
C SER A 97 10.68 -22.35 18.62
N LEU A 98 11.61 -22.10 17.70
CA LEU A 98 11.48 -22.43 16.27
C LEU A 98 12.59 -23.41 15.90
#